data_AF-A0A8C8F936-F1
#
_entry.id   AF-A0A8C8F936-F1
#
_cell.length_a   1.000
_cell.length_b   1.000
_cell.length_c   1.000
_cell.angle_alpha   90.00
_cell.angle_beta   90.00
_cell.angle_gamma   90.00
#
_symmetry.space_group_name_H-M   'P 1'
#
loop_
_entity.id
_entity.type
_entity.pdbx_description
1 polymer ?
#
loop_
_entity_poly.entity_id
_entity_poly.type
_entity_poly.pdbx_seq_one_letter_code
_entity_poly.pdbx_strand_id
1 'polypeptide(L)'
;MTAIIDTCSGEIVNINAVVCGLCTERLKGLKSSGEIVNINAVVCGLCTERLKGLKSSDGYFGHFEMRCRFSSEEPRDIEFLLQVYGNKKLLGQYNSTTEKCTVYTQWMKNFTETACKGPAFLAARRDEMKKYCSSNVPVVYGYLLDKAVEPYIRLRSVEPFSTRHLAMLVCSAYDFYPKPIRVTWLRDGQEVTSNVTSTEELVNGDWTYQIHSHLEYTPTPGERIACMVEHFSLTEPKLYDWDPSMPGPEKNKMVIGACGLLLGVVFIAAGLIYYRKKCNEGRVLMPTMALPESYGTI
;
A
#
# COMPACT_ATOMS: atom_id res chain seq x y z
N MET A 1 -12.83 21.16 4.49
CA MET A 1 -14.05 20.79 3.75
C MET A 1 -13.72 20.95 2.28
N THR A 2 -13.64 19.94 1.43
CA THR A 2 -14.32 18.65 1.42
C THR A 2 -13.48 17.69 0.57
N ALA A 3 -13.26 16.48 1.07
CA ALA A 3 -12.66 15.38 0.34
C ALA A 3 -13.65 14.85 -0.71
N ILE A 4 -13.16 14.42 -1.87
CA ILE A 4 -13.91 13.52 -2.74
C ILE A 4 -13.06 12.25 -2.85
N ILE A 5 -13.46 11.27 -2.03
CA ILE A 5 -13.12 9.86 -2.19
C ILE A 5 -14.04 9.37 -3.30
N ASP A 6 -13.47 8.77 -4.34
CA ASP A 6 -14.27 7.91 -5.23
C ASP A 6 -13.57 6.55 -5.34
N THR A 7 -14.04 5.65 -4.48
CA THR A 7 -13.76 4.22 -4.50
C THR A 7 -14.74 3.55 -5.47
N CYS A 8 -14.28 3.22 -6.67
CA CYS A 8 -14.91 2.21 -7.51
C CYS A 8 -13.88 1.13 -7.89
N SER A 9 -13.93 0.07 -7.08
CA SER A 9 -13.55 -1.33 -7.32
C SER A 9 -13.16 -1.75 -8.75
N GLY A 10 -12.04 -2.46 -8.85
CA GLY A 10 -11.66 -3.30 -9.99
C GLY A 10 -10.21 -3.06 -10.42
N GLU A 11 -9.30 -3.94 -9.98
CA GLU A 11 -7.86 -3.96 -10.27
C GLU A 11 -7.49 -3.65 -11.72
N ILE A 12 -6.60 -2.66 -11.94
CA ILE A 12 -5.36 -2.70 -12.75
C ILE A 12 -4.53 -1.54 -12.20
N VAL A 13 -3.42 -1.83 -11.54
CA VAL A 13 -2.46 -0.82 -11.15
C VAL A 13 -1.60 -0.47 -12.38
N ASN A 14 -1.91 0.63 -13.05
CA ASN A 14 -1.10 1.18 -14.13
C ASN A 14 -0.05 2.16 -13.55
N ILE A 15 1.24 1.87 -13.73
CA ILE A 15 2.30 2.87 -13.56
C ILE A 15 2.17 3.89 -14.70
N ASN A 16 1.54 5.03 -14.43
CA ASN A 16 1.56 6.17 -15.34
C ASN A 16 2.92 6.88 -15.24
N ALA A 17 3.94 6.37 -15.92
CA ALA A 17 5.12 7.16 -16.24
C ALA A 17 4.77 8.09 -17.40
N VAL A 18 4.22 9.27 -17.08
CA VAL A 18 4.03 10.34 -18.05
C VAL A 18 5.40 10.93 -18.38
N VAL A 19 6.09 10.36 -19.38
CA VAL A 19 7.23 11.04 -20.01
C VAL A 19 6.66 12.08 -20.99
N CYS A 20 6.14 13.18 -20.44
CA CYS A 20 5.85 14.36 -21.24
C CYS A 20 7.19 15.08 -21.46
N GLY A 21 7.70 15.03 -22.68
CA GLY A 21 8.99 15.61 -23.08
C GLY A 21 9.08 17.14 -23.01
N LEU A 22 8.32 17.82 -22.13
CA LEU A 22 8.32 19.28 -21.99
C LEU A 22 8.42 19.80 -20.55
N CYS A 23 8.61 18.97 -19.52
CA CYS A 23 8.81 19.47 -18.16
C CYS A 23 9.92 18.71 -17.41
N THR A 24 11.17 19.11 -17.63
CA THR A 24 12.36 18.60 -16.92
C THR A 24 12.58 19.22 -15.53
N GLU A 25 11.58 19.85 -14.89
CA GLU A 25 11.81 20.56 -13.61
C GLU A 25 10.93 20.18 -12.40
N ARG A 26 10.04 19.17 -12.47
CA ARG A 26 9.29 18.74 -11.27
C ARG A 26 9.12 17.23 -11.14
N LEU A 27 10.24 16.54 -10.91
CA LEU A 27 10.24 15.17 -10.40
C LEU A 27 10.61 15.13 -8.90
N LYS A 28 9.94 15.95 -8.09
CA LYS A 28 9.90 15.79 -6.64
C LYS A 28 8.46 15.50 -6.26
N GLY A 29 8.13 14.23 -6.04
CA GLY A 29 6.89 13.84 -5.33
C GLY A 29 5.85 13.01 -6.08
N LEU A 30 6.21 12.17 -7.07
CA LEU A 30 5.25 11.24 -7.69
C LEU A 30 5.39 9.81 -7.15
N LYS A 31 4.31 9.38 -6.49
CA LYS A 31 4.04 8.08 -5.92
C LYS A 31 3.38 7.18 -6.99
N SER A 32 3.97 6.04 -7.34
CA SER A 32 3.34 5.10 -8.29
C SER A 32 3.60 3.63 -7.92
N SER A 33 2.66 2.79 -8.30
CA SER A 33 2.42 1.42 -7.86
C SER A 33 2.59 0.50 -9.07
N GLY A 34 3.33 -0.60 -8.96
CA GLY A 34 3.78 -1.37 -10.12
C GLY A 34 3.66 -2.89 -10.03
N GLU A 35 3.25 -3.47 -11.16
CA GLU A 35 3.94 -4.63 -11.75
C GLU A 35 3.71 -4.69 -13.27
N ILE A 36 4.71 -5.23 -13.99
CA ILE A 36 4.98 -5.11 -15.43
C ILE A 36 5.28 -3.65 -15.82
N VAL A 37 6.49 -3.39 -16.33
CA VAL A 37 6.81 -2.10 -16.95
C VAL A 37 6.05 -1.99 -18.29
N ASN A 38 4.75 -1.69 -18.23
CA ASN A 38 4.03 -1.10 -19.34
C ASN A 38 4.33 0.40 -19.27
N ILE A 39 5.30 0.87 -20.05
CA ILE A 39 5.41 2.30 -20.33
C ILE A 39 4.13 2.67 -21.07
N ASN A 40 3.22 3.43 -20.48
CA ASN A 40 2.07 4.00 -21.17
C ASN A 40 2.37 5.46 -21.45
N ALA A 41 2.94 5.77 -22.61
CA ALA A 41 3.03 7.16 -23.06
C ALA A 41 1.65 7.61 -23.61
N VAL A 42 0.85 8.24 -22.75
CA VAL A 42 -0.35 8.97 -23.19
C VAL A 42 0.09 10.33 -23.72
N VAL A 43 0.23 10.45 -25.04
CA VAL A 43 0.43 11.77 -25.67
C VAL A 43 -0.95 12.44 -25.72
N CYS A 44 -1.22 13.28 -24.72
CA CYS A 44 -2.40 14.15 -24.73
C CYS A 44 -2.16 15.27 -25.74
N GLY A 45 -2.53 15.04 -26.99
CA GLY A 45 -2.50 16.06 -28.03
C GLY A 45 -3.44 17.21 -27.68
N LEU A 46 -2.91 18.43 -27.68
CA LEU A 46 -3.62 19.68 -27.45
C LEU A 46 -4.85 19.83 -28.36
N CYS A 47 -6.04 19.66 -27.79
CA CYS A 47 -7.25 20.36 -28.22
C CYS A 47 -7.78 21.14 -27.01
N THR A 48 -7.09 22.23 -26.65
CA THR A 48 -7.62 23.19 -25.70
C THR A 48 -8.21 24.37 -26.45
N GLU A 49 -9.50 24.29 -26.79
CA GLU A 49 -10.33 25.49 -26.79
C GLU A 49 -11.63 25.24 -26.02
N ARG A 50 -11.78 26.03 -24.94
CA ARG A 50 -13.00 26.39 -24.19
C ARG A 50 -13.94 25.27 -23.77
N LEU A 51 -13.84 24.83 -22.51
CA LEU A 51 -15.00 24.35 -21.75
C LEU A 51 -14.97 24.86 -20.31
N LYS A 52 -15.38 26.12 -20.12
CA LYS A 52 -15.95 26.56 -18.84
C LYS A 52 -17.39 26.03 -18.78
N GLY A 53 -17.64 25.10 -17.87
CA GLY A 53 -18.98 24.64 -17.52
C GLY A 53 -19.44 23.42 -18.28
N LEU A 54 -19.11 22.23 -17.80
CA LEU A 54 -19.85 21.01 -18.12
C LEU A 54 -20.25 20.31 -16.82
N LYS A 55 -21.55 20.31 -16.56
CA LYS A 55 -22.20 19.32 -15.69
C LYS A 55 -21.96 17.94 -16.32
N SER A 56 -21.76 16.92 -15.48
CA SER A 56 -21.65 15.50 -15.83
C SER A 56 -22.33 15.15 -17.15
N SER A 57 -21.56 15.13 -18.23
CA SER A 57 -21.98 14.64 -19.54
C SER A 57 -21.41 13.25 -19.72
N ASP A 58 -22.21 12.31 -20.21
CA ASP A 58 -21.72 11.03 -20.74
C ASP A 58 -20.70 11.30 -21.85
N GLY A 59 -19.43 11.41 -21.48
CA GLY A 59 -18.33 11.73 -22.37
C GLY A 59 -17.79 10.47 -23.02
N TYR A 60 -17.62 10.50 -24.34
CA TYR A 60 -16.84 9.47 -25.03
C TYR A 60 -15.36 9.68 -24.69
N PHE A 61 -14.71 8.64 -24.17
CA PHE A 61 -13.30 8.67 -23.78
C PHE A 61 -12.48 7.80 -24.72
N GLY A 62 -11.50 8.39 -25.41
CA GLY A 62 -10.56 7.66 -26.26
C GLY A 62 -9.12 7.96 -25.85
N HIS A 63 -8.26 6.95 -25.86
CA HIS A 63 -6.82 7.11 -25.67
C HIS A 63 -6.06 6.05 -26.46
N PHE A 64 -4.75 6.24 -26.57
CA PHE A 64 -3.84 5.22 -27.04
C PHE A 64 -2.70 5.03 -26.05
N GLU A 65 -2.11 3.85 -26.10
CA GLU A 65 -1.01 3.44 -25.24
C GLU A 65 0.13 2.92 -26.13
N MET A 66 1.33 3.42 -25.87
CA MET A 66 2.57 2.98 -26.52
C MET A 66 3.39 2.18 -25.52
N ARG A 67 3.30 0.85 -25.57
CA ARG A 67 3.94 -0.06 -24.62
C ARG A 67 5.22 -0.66 -25.19
N CYS A 68 6.24 -0.73 -24.35
CA CYS A 68 7.52 -1.36 -24.64
C CYS A 68 7.68 -2.56 -23.70
N ARG A 69 7.88 -3.75 -24.25
CA ARG A 69 8.22 -4.96 -23.51
C ARG A 69 9.65 -5.36 -23.85
N PHE A 70 10.46 -5.58 -22.83
CA PHE A 70 11.88 -5.93 -22.97
C PHE A 70 12.31 -6.71 -21.73
N SER A 71 13.34 -7.55 -21.87
CA SER A 71 13.88 -8.37 -20.77
C SER A 71 15.39 -8.19 -20.58
N SER A 72 16.04 -7.41 -21.44
CA SER A 72 17.47 -7.11 -21.35
C SER A 72 17.73 -5.60 -21.23
N GLU A 73 18.81 -5.26 -20.52
CA GLU A 73 19.36 -3.89 -20.45
C GLU A 73 19.83 -3.40 -21.82
N GLU A 74 20.28 -4.34 -22.64
CA GLU A 74 20.53 -4.05 -24.04
C GLU A 74 19.23 -4.12 -24.83
N PRO A 75 18.87 -3.08 -25.60
CA PRO A 75 17.57 -2.96 -26.26
C PRO A 75 17.45 -3.84 -27.53
N ARG A 76 17.74 -5.15 -27.42
CA ARG A 76 17.76 -6.12 -28.53
C ARG A 76 16.42 -6.83 -28.71
N ASP A 77 15.67 -7.04 -27.63
CA ASP A 77 14.48 -7.90 -27.56
C ASP A 77 13.17 -7.11 -27.36
N ILE A 78 13.15 -5.86 -27.85
CA ILE A 78 12.01 -4.96 -27.63
C ILE A 78 10.81 -5.38 -28.49
N GLU A 79 9.70 -5.66 -27.82
CA GLU A 79 8.36 -5.69 -28.42
C GLU A 79 7.65 -4.36 -28.16
N PHE A 80 7.28 -3.67 -29.24
CA PHE A 80 6.52 -2.44 -29.21
C PHE A 80 5.07 -2.69 -29.58
N LEU A 81 4.17 -2.23 -28.71
CA LEU A 81 2.73 -2.30 -28.89
C LEU A 81 2.14 -0.89 -28.93
N LEU A 82 1.34 -0.61 -29.96
CA LEU A 82 0.50 0.59 -30.00
C LEU A 82 -0.95 0.13 -29.88
N GLN A 83 -1.59 0.44 -28.76
CA GLN A 83 -2.95 0.01 -28.45
C GLN A 83 -3.90 1.20 -28.43
N VAL A 84 -5.07 1.06 -29.05
CA VAL A 84 -6.08 2.12 -29.12
C VAL A 84 -7.31 1.69 -28.36
N TYR A 85 -7.75 2.54 -27.43
CA TYR A 85 -8.87 2.30 -26.54
C TYR A 85 -9.97 3.34 -26.75
N GLY A 86 -11.22 2.88 -26.68
CA GLY A 86 -12.40 3.73 -26.66
C GLY A 86 -13.38 3.23 -25.62
N ASN A 87 -13.86 4.12 -24.74
CA ASN A 87 -14.73 3.82 -23.61
C ASN A 87 -14.24 2.60 -22.81
N LYS A 88 -12.92 2.59 -22.50
CA LYS A 88 -12.19 1.51 -21.80
C LYS A 88 -12.11 0.16 -22.56
N LYS A 89 -12.57 0.07 -23.80
CA LYS A 89 -12.46 -1.14 -24.64
C LYS A 89 -11.29 -1.02 -25.60
N LEU A 90 -10.45 -2.06 -25.66
CA LEU A 90 -9.39 -2.17 -26.66
C LEU A 90 -10.02 -2.35 -28.04
N LEU A 91 -9.84 -1.37 -28.93
CA LEU A 91 -10.44 -1.36 -30.26
C LEU A 91 -9.52 -2.04 -31.29
N GLY A 92 -8.22 -1.87 -31.13
CA GLY A 92 -7.20 -2.50 -31.95
C GLY A 92 -5.80 -2.25 -31.42
N GLN A 93 -4.83 -3.01 -31.92
CA GLN A 93 -3.43 -2.90 -31.55
C GLN A 93 -2.49 -3.17 -32.72
N TYR A 94 -1.34 -2.52 -32.76
CA TYR A 94 -0.19 -2.90 -33.58
C TYR A 94 0.85 -3.62 -32.72
N ASN A 95 1.52 -4.62 -33.29
CA ASN A 95 2.61 -5.35 -32.66
C ASN A 95 3.84 -5.38 -33.59
N SER A 96 4.99 -4.89 -33.10
CA SER A 96 6.23 -4.81 -33.89
C SER A 96 6.85 -6.16 -34.22
N THR A 97 6.74 -7.16 -33.34
CA THR A 97 7.26 -8.51 -33.55
C THR A 97 6.62 -9.19 -34.76
N THR A 98 5.32 -8.96 -34.95
CA THR A 98 4.55 -9.55 -36.05
C THR A 98 4.34 -8.60 -37.22
N GLU A 99 4.68 -7.32 -37.05
CA GLU A 99 4.35 -6.19 -37.94
C GLU A 99 2.87 -6.16 -38.37
N LYS A 100 1.97 -6.58 -37.48
CA LYS A 100 0.53 -6.69 -37.76
C LYS A 100 -0.29 -5.79 -36.85
N CYS A 101 -1.40 -5.30 -37.41
CA CYS A 101 -2.50 -4.74 -36.64
C CYS A 101 -3.58 -5.80 -36.40
N THR A 102 -3.97 -5.97 -35.15
CA THR A 102 -5.14 -6.76 -34.76
C THR A 102 -6.27 -5.81 -34.40
N VAL A 103 -7.46 -6.07 -34.94
CA VAL A 103 -8.67 -5.30 -34.63
C VAL A 103 -9.67 -6.19 -33.91
N TYR A 104 -10.28 -5.64 -32.88
CA TYR A 104 -11.25 -6.34 -32.04
C TYR A 104 -12.68 -5.83 -32.22
N THR A 105 -12.86 -4.75 -32.97
CA THR A 105 -14.18 -4.13 -33.22
C THR A 105 -14.43 -3.90 -34.70
N GLN A 106 -15.67 -4.13 -35.14
CA GLN A 106 -16.04 -4.03 -36.55
C GLN A 106 -15.85 -2.61 -37.12
N TRP A 107 -16.01 -1.59 -36.28
CA TRP A 107 -15.75 -0.18 -36.63
C TRP A 107 -14.29 0.08 -37.03
N MET A 108 -13.31 -0.54 -36.35
CA MET A 108 -11.89 -0.35 -36.66
C MET A 108 -11.40 -1.18 -37.86
N LYS A 109 -12.18 -2.15 -38.33
CA LYS A 109 -11.76 -3.08 -39.39
C LYS A 109 -11.40 -2.35 -40.69
N ASN A 110 -12.18 -1.33 -41.04
CA ASN A 110 -11.96 -0.52 -42.23
C ASN A 110 -10.75 0.42 -42.10
N PHE A 111 -10.31 0.73 -40.88
CA PHE A 111 -9.20 1.68 -40.65
C PHE A 111 -7.83 0.99 -40.77
N THR A 112 -7.73 -0.31 -40.46
CA THR A 112 -6.43 -0.97 -40.25
C THR A 112 -5.96 -1.92 -41.36
N GLU A 113 -6.87 -2.53 -42.14
CA GLU A 113 -6.48 -3.56 -43.12
C GLU A 113 -5.52 -3.02 -44.21
N THR A 114 -5.66 -1.74 -44.57
CA THR A 114 -4.81 -1.07 -45.57
C THR A 114 -3.76 -0.15 -44.93
N ALA A 115 -4.10 0.56 -43.85
CA ALA A 115 -3.21 1.56 -43.25
C ALA A 115 -1.98 0.94 -42.55
N CYS A 116 -2.13 -0.24 -41.93
CA CYS A 116 -1.06 -0.84 -41.12
C CYS A 116 0.03 -1.56 -41.92
N LYS A 117 -0.17 -1.80 -43.22
CA LYS A 117 0.81 -2.45 -44.09
C LYS A 117 1.62 -1.46 -44.94
N GLY A 118 1.29 -0.18 -44.87
CA GLY A 118 1.99 0.86 -45.62
C GLY A 118 3.44 1.02 -45.14
N PRO A 119 4.43 1.17 -46.04
CA PRO A 119 5.83 1.32 -45.66
C PRO A 119 6.07 2.55 -44.77
N ALA A 120 5.33 3.64 -44.98
CA ALA A 120 5.40 4.84 -44.15
C ALA A 120 4.91 4.57 -42.71
N PHE A 121 3.85 3.78 -42.54
CA PHE A 121 3.36 3.40 -41.22
C PHE A 121 4.38 2.56 -40.47
N LEU A 122 4.90 1.49 -41.11
CA LEU A 122 5.91 0.63 -40.50
C LEU A 122 7.20 1.39 -40.16
N ALA A 123 7.66 2.29 -41.03
CA ALA A 123 8.81 3.15 -40.75
C ALA A 123 8.56 4.04 -39.52
N ALA A 124 7.41 4.71 -39.44
CA ALA A 124 7.06 5.54 -38.27
C ALA A 124 7.00 4.74 -36.98
N ARG A 125 6.43 3.52 -36.99
CA ARG A 125 6.40 2.64 -35.81
C ARG A 125 7.79 2.18 -35.37
N ARG A 126 8.71 1.92 -36.32
CA ARG A 126 10.12 1.60 -36.00
C ARG A 126 10.85 2.79 -35.37
N ASP A 127 10.62 4.00 -35.89
CA ASP A 127 11.20 5.22 -35.33
C ASP A 127 10.67 5.51 -33.92
N GLU A 128 9.38 5.31 -33.69
CA GLU A 128 8.76 5.43 -32.36
C GLU A 128 9.29 4.38 -31.38
N MET A 129 9.43 3.12 -31.79
CA MET A 129 10.05 2.07 -30.97
C MET A 129 11.48 2.47 -30.58
N LYS A 130 12.29 2.96 -31.52
CA LYS A 130 13.65 3.42 -31.24
C LYS A 130 13.68 4.59 -30.26
N LYS A 131 12.81 5.58 -30.48
CA LYS A 131 12.73 6.81 -29.70
C LYS A 131 12.20 6.59 -28.29
N TYR A 132 11.10 5.85 -28.14
CA TYR A 132 10.38 5.71 -26.88
C TYR A 132 10.73 4.44 -26.11
N CYS A 133 11.14 3.36 -26.79
CA CYS A 133 11.56 2.13 -26.14
C CYS A 133 13.08 2.06 -26.06
N SER A 134 13.78 1.82 -27.19
CA SER A 134 15.21 1.48 -27.19
C SER A 134 16.07 2.51 -26.47
N SER A 135 15.80 3.80 -26.68
CA SER A 135 16.55 4.88 -26.03
C SER A 135 16.29 5.00 -24.53
N ASN A 136 15.15 4.49 -24.04
CA ASN A 136 14.78 4.57 -22.63
C ASN A 136 15.09 3.28 -21.85
N VAL A 137 15.38 2.14 -22.50
CA VAL A 137 15.71 0.89 -21.80
C VAL A 137 16.86 1.08 -20.80
N PRO A 138 18.03 1.65 -21.16
CA PRO A 138 19.12 1.82 -20.20
C PRO A 138 18.75 2.72 -19.01
N VAL A 139 17.88 3.72 -19.25
CA VAL A 139 17.37 4.61 -18.19
C VAL A 139 16.46 3.82 -17.25
N VAL A 140 15.58 2.97 -17.78
CA VAL A 140 14.71 2.14 -16.94
C VAL A 140 15.53 1.17 -16.08
N TYR A 141 16.56 0.54 -16.64
CA TYR A 141 17.43 -0.34 -15.85
C TYR A 141 18.14 0.42 -14.72
N GLY A 142 18.85 1.50 -15.05
CA GLY A 142 19.63 2.25 -14.06
C GLY A 142 18.81 2.94 -12.96
N TYR A 143 17.54 3.28 -13.22
CA TYR A 143 16.67 3.96 -12.25
C TYR A 143 15.63 3.08 -11.57
N LEU A 144 15.18 2.00 -12.21
CA LEU A 144 14.11 1.15 -11.68
C LEU A 144 14.60 -0.26 -11.41
N LEU A 145 15.09 -0.99 -12.41
CA LEU A 145 15.35 -2.43 -12.25
C LEU A 145 16.58 -2.74 -11.39
N ASP A 146 17.58 -1.85 -11.37
CA ASP A 146 18.77 -2.00 -10.52
C ASP A 146 18.57 -1.45 -9.10
N LYS A 147 17.41 -0.83 -8.84
CA LYS A 147 17.06 -0.38 -7.50
C LYS A 147 16.33 -1.52 -6.83
N ALA A 148 16.90 -2.04 -5.76
CA ALA A 148 16.26 -3.03 -4.93
C ALA A 148 16.35 -2.57 -3.47
N VAL A 149 15.24 -2.68 -2.74
CA VAL A 149 15.14 -2.32 -1.33
C VAL A 149 14.79 -3.59 -0.57
N GLU A 150 15.60 -3.89 0.44
CA GLU A 150 15.39 -5.06 1.30
C GLU A 150 14.12 -4.95 2.15
N PRO A 151 13.32 -6.02 2.25
CA PRO A 151 12.15 -6.01 3.13
C PRO A 151 12.52 -5.90 4.60
N TYR A 152 11.83 -5.01 5.30
CA TYR A 152 11.81 -5.01 6.75
C TYR A 152 10.82 -6.06 7.26
N ILE A 153 11.33 -7.07 7.96
CA ILE A 153 10.52 -8.20 8.44
C ILE A 153 10.11 -8.02 9.89
N ARG A 154 8.83 -8.27 10.16
CA ARG A 154 8.27 -8.29 11.51
C ARG A 154 7.46 -9.56 11.73
N LEU A 155 7.90 -10.38 12.67
CA LEU A 155 7.16 -11.53 13.18
C LEU A 155 6.34 -11.11 14.41
N ARG A 156 5.10 -11.61 14.50
CA ARG A 156 4.21 -11.38 15.64
C ARG A 156 3.27 -12.57 15.83
N SER A 157 2.85 -12.76 17.08
CA SER A 157 1.68 -13.59 17.39
C SER A 157 0.43 -12.73 17.34
N VAL A 158 -0.66 -13.27 16.79
CA VAL A 158 -1.97 -12.63 16.74
C VAL A 158 -3.04 -13.60 17.25
N GLU A 159 -4.23 -13.06 17.52
CA GLU A 159 -5.38 -13.91 17.88
C GLU A 159 -5.80 -14.77 16.67
N PRO A 160 -6.03 -16.08 16.85
CA PRO A 160 -6.44 -16.96 15.76
C PRO A 160 -7.81 -16.57 15.18
N PHE A 161 -7.99 -16.79 13.87
CA PHE A 161 -9.28 -16.59 13.19
C PHE A 161 -10.26 -17.75 13.47
N SER A 162 -9.74 -18.95 13.75
CA SER A 162 -10.52 -20.15 14.01
C SER A 162 -10.24 -20.73 15.39
N THR A 163 -11.20 -21.48 15.94
CA THR A 163 -11.03 -22.24 17.19
C THR A 163 -10.36 -23.60 16.99
N ARG A 164 -10.06 -23.98 15.73
CA ARG A 164 -9.45 -25.30 15.41
C ARG A 164 -7.96 -25.32 15.73
N HIS A 165 -7.30 -24.18 15.57
CA HIS A 165 -5.88 -24.00 15.82
C HIS A 165 -5.69 -23.08 17.04
N LEU A 166 -4.68 -23.39 17.86
CA LEU A 166 -4.50 -22.73 19.15
C LEU A 166 -3.71 -21.42 19.05
N ALA A 167 -2.92 -21.25 18.00
CA ALA A 167 -2.06 -20.09 17.82
C ALA A 167 -2.00 -19.66 16.35
N MET A 168 -1.70 -18.37 16.15
CA MET A 168 -1.46 -17.79 14.84
C MET A 168 -0.23 -16.90 14.86
N LEU A 169 0.63 -17.07 13.86
CA LEU A 169 1.77 -16.20 13.60
C LEU A 169 1.55 -15.40 12.34
N VAL A 170 2.11 -14.20 12.30
CA VAL A 170 2.15 -13.36 11.10
C VAL A 170 3.57 -12.95 10.82
N CYS A 171 4.02 -13.20 9.59
CA CYS A 171 5.25 -12.69 9.02
C CYS A 171 4.88 -11.55 8.06
N SER A 172 5.16 -10.33 8.49
CA SER A 172 4.93 -9.14 7.69
C SER A 172 6.25 -8.66 7.07
N ALA A 173 6.27 -8.53 5.75
CA ALA A 173 7.35 -7.87 5.02
C ALA A 173 6.89 -6.47 4.60
N TYR A 174 7.68 -5.45 4.91
CA TYR A 174 7.38 -4.05 4.64
C TYR A 174 8.47 -3.40 3.79
N ASP A 175 8.10 -2.30 3.14
CA ASP A 175 8.96 -1.31 2.52
C ASP A 175 9.98 -1.87 1.51
N PHE A 176 9.62 -2.98 0.83
CA PHE A 176 10.49 -3.62 -0.16
C PHE A 176 10.18 -3.20 -1.59
N TYR A 177 11.16 -3.39 -2.46
CA TYR A 177 11.05 -3.18 -3.90
C TYR A 177 12.10 -4.03 -4.63
N PRO A 178 11.81 -4.70 -5.75
CA PRO A 178 10.55 -4.69 -6.52
C PRO A 178 9.42 -5.53 -5.88
N LYS A 179 8.24 -5.55 -6.50
CA LYS A 179 7.05 -6.23 -5.99
C LYS A 179 7.18 -7.76 -5.81
N PRO A 180 7.85 -8.52 -6.71
CA PRO A 180 7.99 -9.96 -6.53
C PRO A 180 8.72 -10.33 -5.24
N ILE A 181 8.07 -11.11 -4.37
CA ILE A 181 8.61 -11.62 -3.12
C ILE A 181 8.03 -13.02 -2.85
N ARG A 182 8.81 -13.92 -2.22
CA ARG A 182 8.30 -15.20 -1.71
C ARG A 182 8.46 -15.22 -0.20
N VAL A 183 7.36 -15.50 0.50
CA VAL A 183 7.32 -15.64 1.96
C VAL A 183 6.81 -17.03 2.29
N THR A 184 7.67 -17.84 2.90
CA THR A 184 7.42 -19.25 3.17
C THR A 184 7.54 -19.53 4.67
N TRP A 185 6.64 -20.35 5.22
CA TRP A 185 6.76 -20.82 6.59
C TRP A 185 7.52 -22.13 6.65
N LEU A 186 8.45 -22.23 7.59
CA LEU A 186 9.17 -23.46 7.90
C LEU A 186 8.80 -23.93 9.31
N ARG A 187 8.57 -25.23 9.47
CA ARG A 187 8.45 -25.92 10.76
C ARG A 187 9.51 -27.01 10.83
N ASP A 188 10.40 -26.90 11.81
CA ASP A 188 11.57 -27.78 11.98
C ASP A 188 12.41 -27.92 10.69
N GLY A 189 12.53 -26.81 9.95
CA GLY A 189 13.26 -26.73 8.69
C GLY A 189 12.50 -27.25 7.46
N GLN A 190 11.27 -27.75 7.61
CA GLN A 190 10.43 -28.20 6.50
C GLN A 190 9.40 -27.14 6.12
N GLU A 191 9.22 -26.91 4.82
CA GLU A 191 8.19 -26.00 4.32
C GLU A 191 6.78 -26.49 4.67
N VAL A 192 5.97 -25.57 5.20
CA VAL A 192 4.56 -25.81 5.48
C VAL A 192 3.69 -24.90 4.63
N THR A 193 2.77 -25.50 3.88
CA THR A 193 1.80 -24.80 3.04
C THR A 193 0.36 -24.94 3.56
N SER A 194 0.13 -25.90 4.45
CA SER A 194 -1.18 -26.11 5.08
C SER A 194 -1.44 -25.06 6.15
N ASN A 195 -2.67 -24.54 6.19
CA ASN A 195 -3.08 -23.48 7.12
C ASN A 195 -2.25 -22.19 7.01
N VAL A 196 -1.64 -21.96 5.85
CA VAL A 196 -0.97 -20.71 5.49
C VAL A 196 -1.90 -19.87 4.63
N THR A 197 -2.03 -18.58 4.95
CA THR A 197 -2.73 -17.60 4.12
C THR A 197 -1.90 -16.35 3.96
N SER A 198 -1.91 -15.74 2.78
CA SER A 198 -1.15 -14.52 2.50
C SER A 198 -2.06 -13.48 1.88
N THR A 199 -1.83 -12.21 2.21
CA THR A 199 -2.41 -11.10 1.45
C THR A 199 -1.75 -11.03 0.07
N GLU A 200 -2.41 -10.37 -0.87
CA GLU A 200 -1.72 -9.84 -2.06
C GLU A 200 -0.70 -8.77 -1.64
N GLU A 201 0.28 -8.48 -2.50
CA GLU A 201 1.23 -7.41 -2.23
C GLU A 201 0.53 -6.06 -2.30
N LEU A 202 0.48 -5.38 -1.15
CA LEU A 202 -0.13 -4.08 -0.99
C LEU A 202 0.88 -2.99 -1.34
N VAL A 203 0.39 -1.87 -1.87
CA VAL A 203 1.27 -0.79 -2.34
C VAL A 203 1.21 0.40 -1.40
N ASN A 204 2.36 0.84 -0.92
CA ASN A 204 2.52 1.97 0.01
C ASN A 204 2.43 3.33 -0.70
N GLY A 205 2.43 3.30 -2.03
CA GLY A 205 2.41 4.45 -2.92
C GLY A 205 3.78 5.10 -3.10
N ASP A 206 4.74 4.94 -2.21
CA ASP A 206 6.10 5.48 -2.35
C ASP A 206 7.06 4.55 -3.12
N TRP A 207 6.53 3.78 -4.06
CA TRP A 207 7.24 2.72 -4.81
C TRP A 207 7.62 1.51 -3.97
N THR A 208 7.26 1.42 -2.70
CA THR A 208 7.47 0.21 -1.91
C THR A 208 6.19 -0.61 -1.74
N TYR A 209 6.38 -1.88 -1.41
CA TYR A 209 5.32 -2.86 -1.21
C TYR A 209 5.36 -3.45 0.19
N GLN A 210 4.25 -4.05 0.59
CA GLN A 210 4.17 -4.86 1.79
C GLN A 210 3.31 -6.11 1.57
N ILE A 211 3.61 -7.20 2.27
CA ILE A 211 2.85 -8.46 2.24
C ILE A 211 2.77 -9.06 3.64
N HIS A 212 1.69 -9.78 3.94
CA HIS A 212 1.49 -10.43 5.23
C HIS A 212 1.11 -11.89 5.04
N SER A 213 1.99 -12.79 5.48
CA SER A 213 1.72 -14.23 5.53
C SER A 213 1.35 -14.65 6.94
N HIS A 214 0.34 -15.50 7.08
CA HIS A 214 -0.24 -15.97 8.34
C HIS A 214 -0.13 -17.48 8.39
N LEU A 215 0.26 -18.02 9.54
CA LEU A 215 0.30 -19.46 9.81
C LEU A 215 -0.57 -19.77 11.03
N GLU A 216 -1.65 -20.53 10.81
CA GLU A 216 -2.41 -21.16 11.88
C GLU A 216 -1.76 -22.49 12.27
N TYR A 217 -1.49 -22.68 13.56
CA TYR A 217 -0.83 -23.89 14.03
C TYR A 217 -1.22 -24.25 15.47
N THR A 218 -0.90 -25.49 15.84
CA THR A 218 -1.01 -26.00 17.20
C THR A 218 0.39 -26.17 17.76
N PRO A 219 0.77 -25.39 18.79
CA PRO A 219 2.13 -25.42 19.31
C PRO A 219 2.53 -26.79 19.85
N THR A 220 3.74 -27.24 19.53
CA THR A 220 4.35 -28.46 20.05
C THR A 220 5.65 -28.14 20.78
N PRO A 221 5.89 -28.70 21.99
CA PRO A 221 7.10 -28.40 22.75
C PRO A 221 8.38 -28.66 21.95
N GLY A 222 9.28 -27.67 21.91
CA GLY A 222 10.59 -27.78 21.27
C GLY A 222 10.61 -27.60 19.75
N GLU A 223 9.47 -27.31 19.13
CA GLU A 223 9.43 -27.01 17.69
C GLU A 223 10.15 -25.70 17.36
N ARG A 224 10.64 -25.60 16.13
CA ARG A 224 11.19 -24.38 15.56
C ARG A 224 10.33 -23.93 14.39
N ILE A 225 9.80 -22.73 14.49
CA ILE A 225 9.05 -22.12 13.39
C ILE A 225 9.85 -20.94 12.86
N ALA A 226 9.97 -20.82 11.55
CA ALA A 226 10.65 -19.71 10.91
C ALA A 226 9.86 -19.18 9.71
N CYS A 227 10.02 -17.90 9.43
CA CYS A 227 9.59 -17.28 8.18
C CYS A 227 10.82 -17.14 7.27
N MET A 228 10.77 -17.73 6.09
CA MET A 228 11.78 -17.60 5.05
C MET A 228 11.33 -16.57 4.01
N VAL A 229 12.22 -15.63 3.70
CA VAL A 229 11.94 -14.55 2.74
C VAL A 229 12.95 -14.59 1.60
N GLU A 230 12.43 -14.68 0.39
CA GLU A 230 13.19 -14.53 -0.86
C GLU A 230 12.72 -13.29 -1.59
N HIS A 231 13.67 -12.44 -1.93
CA HIS A 231 13.42 -11.17 -2.61
C HIS A 231 14.64 -10.80 -3.44
N PHE A 232 14.44 -10.10 -4.56
CA PHE A 232 15.51 -9.79 -5.51
C PHE A 232 16.69 -9.00 -4.88
N SER A 233 16.43 -8.21 -3.84
CA SER A 233 17.50 -7.48 -3.12
C SER A 233 18.36 -8.38 -2.21
N LEU A 234 17.95 -9.63 -1.98
CA LEU A 234 18.64 -10.57 -1.11
C LEU A 234 19.48 -11.54 -1.95
N THR A 235 20.76 -11.67 -1.62
CA THR A 235 21.65 -12.64 -2.30
C THR A 235 21.29 -14.09 -1.98
N GLU A 236 20.72 -14.33 -0.80
CA GLU A 236 20.25 -15.62 -0.33
C GLU A 236 18.94 -15.47 0.47
N PRO A 237 18.11 -16.53 0.55
CA PRO A 237 16.91 -16.51 1.40
C PRO A 237 17.26 -16.16 2.85
N LYS A 238 16.53 -15.23 3.46
CA LYS A 238 16.70 -14.90 4.89
C LYS A 238 15.67 -15.61 5.75
N LEU A 239 16.14 -16.22 6.84
CA LEU A 239 15.33 -16.91 7.83
C LEU A 239 15.11 -16.04 9.06
N TYR A 240 13.87 -15.97 9.50
CA TYR A 240 13.44 -15.24 10.69
C TYR A 240 12.76 -16.22 11.64
N ASP A 241 13.50 -16.66 12.66
CA ASP A 241 12.99 -17.60 13.66
C ASP A 241 11.94 -16.94 14.56
N TRP A 242 10.87 -17.68 14.84
CA TRP A 242 9.89 -17.31 15.84
C TRP A 242 10.44 -17.56 17.25
N ASP A 243 10.50 -16.49 18.03
CA ASP A 243 10.76 -16.53 19.47
C ASP A 243 9.46 -16.21 20.22
N PRO A 244 8.97 -17.12 21.09
CA PRO A 244 7.81 -16.87 21.95
C PRO A 244 7.90 -15.62 22.83
N SER A 245 9.10 -15.07 23.04
CA SER A 245 9.31 -13.80 23.75
C SER A 245 8.94 -12.55 22.93
N MET A 246 8.77 -12.71 21.60
CA MET A 246 8.38 -11.61 20.70
C MET A 246 7.00 -11.04 21.05
N PRO A 247 6.71 -9.78 20.64
CA PRO A 247 5.46 -9.11 20.98
C PRO A 247 4.24 -9.94 20.54
N GLY A 248 3.52 -10.47 21.53
CA GLY A 248 2.22 -11.11 21.34
C GLY A 248 1.07 -10.10 21.36
N PRO A 249 -0.18 -10.57 21.27
CA PRO A 249 -1.34 -9.72 21.47
C PRO A 249 -1.22 -9.02 22.84
N GLU A 250 -1.21 -7.70 22.85
CA GLU A 250 -0.92 -6.84 24.00
C GLU A 250 -2.01 -6.91 25.09
N LYS A 251 -2.18 -8.06 25.73
CA LYS A 251 -3.12 -8.23 26.85
C LYS A 251 -2.62 -7.52 28.13
N ASN A 252 -1.32 -7.26 28.22
CA ASN A 252 -0.69 -6.71 29.44
C ASN A 252 -0.84 -5.19 29.62
N LYS A 253 -1.08 -4.41 28.55
CA LYS A 253 -1.25 -2.94 28.68
C LYS A 253 -2.60 -2.55 29.28
N MET A 254 -3.65 -3.34 29.07
CA MET A 254 -4.96 -3.11 29.69
C MET A 254 -4.95 -3.38 31.20
N VAL A 255 -4.21 -4.39 31.66
CA VAL A 255 -4.15 -4.76 33.08
C VAL A 255 -3.46 -3.69 33.91
N ILE A 256 -2.34 -3.14 33.42
CA ILE A 256 -1.60 -2.07 34.11
C ILE A 256 -2.44 -0.78 34.21
N GLY A 257 -3.18 -0.44 33.15
CA GLY A 257 -4.11 0.69 33.16
C GLY A 257 -5.26 0.52 34.16
N ALA A 258 -5.83 -0.68 34.25
CA ALA A 258 -6.91 -0.99 35.19
C ALA A 258 -6.43 -0.94 36.66
N CYS A 259 -5.26 -1.50 36.97
CA CYS A 259 -4.68 -1.44 38.31
C CYS A 259 -4.35 0.00 38.74
N GLY A 260 -3.80 0.81 37.84
CA GLY A 260 -3.51 2.22 38.10
C GLY A 260 -4.78 3.04 38.39
N LEU A 261 -5.86 2.79 37.64
CA LEU A 261 -7.13 3.49 37.81
C LEU A 261 -7.82 3.12 39.14
N LEU A 262 -7.80 1.84 39.52
CA LEU A 262 -8.33 1.39 40.81
C LEU A 262 -7.56 2.00 41.99
N LEU A 263 -6.23 2.04 41.93
CA LEU A 263 -5.42 2.68 42.96
C LEU A 263 -5.72 4.18 43.06
N GLY A 264 -5.84 4.87 41.92
CA GLY A 264 -6.21 6.29 41.89
C GLY A 264 -7.54 6.59 42.57
N VAL A 265 -8.57 5.78 42.29
CA VAL A 265 -9.90 5.93 42.93
C VAL A 265 -9.83 5.74 44.44
N VAL A 266 -9.06 4.76 44.93
CA VAL A 266 -8.87 4.51 46.36
C VAL A 266 -8.20 5.70 47.05
N PHE A 267 -7.14 6.27 46.46
CA PHE A 267 -6.47 7.46 47.02
C PHE A 267 -7.39 8.68 47.07
N ILE A 268 -8.19 8.91 46.02
CA ILE A 268 -9.15 10.02 45.97
C ILE A 268 -10.22 9.83 47.06
N ALA A 269 -10.78 8.63 47.19
CA ALA A 269 -11.77 8.32 48.22
C ALA A 269 -11.21 8.51 49.64
N ALA A 270 -10.01 8.00 49.91
CA ALA A 270 -9.35 8.18 51.20
C ALA A 270 -9.06 9.66 51.50
N GLY A 271 -8.59 10.42 50.50
CA GLY A 271 -8.36 11.86 50.61
C GLY A 271 -9.64 12.64 50.91
N LEU A 272 -10.75 12.30 50.23
CA LEU A 272 -12.06 12.91 50.47
C LEU A 272 -12.60 12.59 51.88
N ILE A 273 -12.43 11.37 52.36
CA ILE A 273 -12.83 10.97 53.72
C ILE A 273 -12.00 11.71 54.76
N TYR A 274 -10.67 11.77 54.58
CA TYR A 274 -9.78 12.52 55.47
C TYR A 274 -10.13 14.02 55.52
N TYR A 275 -10.35 14.63 54.35
CA TYR A 275 -10.73 16.04 54.25
C TYR A 275 -12.07 16.32 54.95
N ARG A 276 -13.08 15.48 54.73
CA ARG A 276 -14.39 15.61 55.42
C ARG A 276 -14.27 15.46 56.93
N LYS A 277 -13.46 14.51 57.42
CA LYS A 277 -13.25 14.29 58.85
C LYS A 277 -12.58 15.52 59.49
N LYS A 278 -11.57 16.09 58.82
CA LYS A 278 -10.86 17.29 59.29
C LYS A 278 -11.72 18.56 59.23
N CYS A 279 -12.58 18.71 58.23
CA CYS A 279 -13.53 19.83 58.15
C CYS A 279 -14.66 19.74 59.19
N ASN A 280 -15.05 18.53 59.62
CA ASN A 280 -16.06 18.35 60.66
C ASN A 280 -15.53 18.62 62.08
N GLU A 281 -14.24 18.39 62.35
CA GLU A 281 -13.60 18.77 63.62
C GLU A 281 -13.41 20.29 63.79
N GLY A 282 -13.52 21.08 62.71
CA GLY A 282 -13.32 22.54 62.72
C GLY A 282 -14.58 23.41 62.91
N ARG A 283 -15.78 22.82 63.05
CA ARG A 283 -17.02 23.60 63.29
C ARG A 283 -17.46 23.51 64.75
N VAL A 284 -16.81 24.28 65.62
CA VAL A 284 -17.38 24.67 66.92
C VAL A 284 -18.32 25.87 66.68
N LEU A 285 -19.59 25.71 67.04
CA LEU A 285 -20.59 26.79 67.04
C LEU A 285 -20.16 27.90 68.01
N MET A 286 -20.06 29.14 67.53
CA MET A 286 -19.88 30.33 68.37
C MET A 286 -21.11 30.51 69.28
N PRO A 287 -20.97 30.59 70.62
CA PRO A 287 -22.06 30.95 71.50
C PRO A 287 -22.31 32.47 71.43
N THR A 288 -23.56 32.86 71.24
CA THR A 288 -24.04 34.23 71.40
C THR A 288 -23.77 34.69 72.84
N MET A 289 -22.92 35.71 73.04
CA MET A 289 -22.70 36.30 74.37
C MET A 289 -23.94 37.11 74.77
N ALA A 290 -24.59 36.72 75.87
CA ALA A 290 -25.51 37.55 76.59
C ALA A 290 -24.74 38.67 77.31
N LEU A 291 -25.19 39.92 77.16
CA LEU A 291 -24.74 41.07 77.95
C LEU A 291 -25.36 41.02 79.35
N PRO A 292 -24.61 41.36 80.41
CA PRO A 292 -25.11 41.30 81.78
C PRO A 292 -25.94 42.54 82.15
N GLU A 293 -26.95 42.30 82.99
CA GLU A 293 -27.72 43.31 83.71
C GLU A 293 -26.81 44.20 84.57
N SER A 294 -27.02 45.52 84.49
CA SER A 294 -26.59 46.46 85.54
C SER A 294 -27.80 47.15 86.15
N TYR A 295 -27.96 46.94 87.44
CA TYR A 295 -28.93 47.54 88.36
C TYR A 295 -28.86 49.08 88.42
N GLY A 296 -30.00 49.70 88.77
CA GLY A 296 -30.10 51.08 89.26
C GLY A 296 -31.54 51.48 89.61
N THR A 297 -31.80 51.64 90.90
CA THR A 297 -33.10 51.86 91.56
C THR A 297 -33.44 53.35 91.75
N ILE A 298 -34.75 53.63 91.86
CA ILE A 298 -35.48 54.85 92.29
C ILE A 298 -35.75 55.89 91.20
#